data_AF-A0A9D6SEJ9-F1
#
_entry.id   AF-A0A9D6SEJ9-F1
#
_cell.length_a   1.000
_cell.length_b   1.000
_cell.length_c   1.000
_cell.angle_alpha   90.00
_cell.angle_beta   90.00
_cell.angle_gamma   90.00
#
_symmetry.space_group_name_H-M   'P 1'
#
loop_
_entity.id
_entity.type
_entity.pdbx_description
1 polymer ?
#
loop_
_entity_poly.entity_id
_entity_poly.type
_entity_poly.pdbx_seq_one_letter_code
_entity_poly.pdbx_strand_id
1 'polypeptide(L)'
;MRLISNIADMQSFSREARAQGKSLGLVPTMGALHAGHLSLVRRARGQCDVVVVSIFVNPAQFGPGEDISRYPRDIQRDFELLGELKIEAVFVPASDAMYPAGFETYVTPGGIGEPLEGAARLGHFRGVATIVLKLFNIVNPDIAYFGQKDFQQVQVIRRLVEDLNLPVRLVVCPIVREADGLAKSSRNAYLNAEERQAATILHRSLARAERLAHAGETSTARLIEEMQQTFASEPRAHLDYAAIVEPSRFTAVARVSSGCVVLVAARIGQARLIDNLILGPPGESPDRLIQLALTSDFVASPETRPPGLEIDLLKQKIEVCRDCAAVAAIRLPPSEFLAKYLRRYYPDLAAVRVAIIARDSPLNADNYLYRHPENITRFTAALYELIGVANFEEFRARFVLTDALRCHCTGPRVPERAVTACAKFLPEELQIFPLLTTILVLGEDAYVQFQRNILGRRADSMRSFYSWVGAQGWAEERVELAALDGRNVRVIYAYHPTLGYRRSPSLASHLA
;
A
#
# COMPACT_ATOMS: atom_id res chain seq x y z
N MET A 1 2.10 5.16 -32.79
CA MET A 1 0.75 5.10 -32.22
C MET A 1 -0.23 4.66 -33.30
N ARG A 2 -0.88 3.51 -33.12
CA ARG A 2 -1.88 2.94 -34.05
C ARG A 2 -3.29 3.36 -33.61
N LEU A 3 -4.10 3.91 -34.51
CA LEU A 3 -5.54 4.09 -34.28
C LEU A 3 -6.26 2.77 -34.60
N ILE A 4 -7.05 2.27 -33.66
CA ILE A 4 -7.83 1.04 -33.80
C ILE A 4 -9.29 1.36 -33.49
N SER A 5 -10.19 1.07 -34.43
CA SER A 5 -11.64 1.32 -34.24
C SER A 5 -12.49 0.05 -34.22
N ASN A 6 -11.95 -1.06 -34.72
CA ASN A 6 -12.63 -2.36 -34.73
C ASN A 6 -12.26 -3.19 -33.51
N ILE A 7 -13.25 -3.87 -32.90
CA ILE A 7 -13.06 -4.72 -31.73
C ILE A 7 -12.13 -5.90 -32.02
N ALA A 8 -12.30 -6.58 -33.16
CA ALA A 8 -11.49 -7.73 -33.55
C ALA A 8 -10.01 -7.34 -33.77
N ASP A 9 -9.77 -6.16 -34.36
CA ASP A 9 -8.43 -5.62 -34.55
C ASP A 9 -7.76 -5.30 -33.21
N MET A 10 -8.52 -4.74 -32.26
CA MET A 10 -8.02 -4.45 -30.92
C MET A 10 -7.65 -5.74 -30.18
N GLN A 11 -8.51 -6.76 -30.28
CA GLN A 11 -8.23 -8.07 -29.71
C GLN A 11 -7.02 -8.73 -30.37
N SER A 12 -6.84 -8.60 -31.70
CA SER A 12 -5.66 -9.13 -32.40
C SER A 12 -4.39 -8.44 -31.91
N PHE A 13 -4.39 -7.11 -31.86
CA PHE A 13 -3.27 -6.33 -31.35
C PHE A 13 -2.88 -6.74 -29.93
N SER A 14 -3.86 -6.91 -29.04
CA SER A 14 -3.60 -7.35 -27.67
C SER A 14 -3.05 -8.78 -27.60
N ARG A 15 -3.58 -9.71 -28.40
CA ARG A 15 -3.06 -11.09 -28.49
C ARG A 15 -1.62 -11.11 -29.00
N GLU A 16 -1.29 -10.31 -30.00
CA GLU A 16 0.06 -10.19 -30.56
C GLU A 16 1.05 -9.66 -29.52
N ALA A 17 0.68 -8.59 -28.79
CA ALA A 17 1.50 -8.06 -27.71
C ALA A 17 1.78 -9.12 -26.63
N ARG A 18 0.75 -9.85 -26.20
CA ARG A 18 0.88 -10.91 -25.18
C ARG A 18 1.68 -12.11 -25.68
N ALA A 19 1.52 -12.51 -26.94
CA ALA A 19 2.33 -13.57 -27.54
C ALA A 19 3.83 -13.24 -27.57
N GLN A 20 4.17 -11.94 -27.56
CA GLN A 20 5.55 -11.45 -27.43
C GLN A 20 6.02 -11.33 -25.97
N GLY A 21 5.20 -11.74 -24.99
CA GLY A 21 5.51 -11.62 -23.56
C GLY A 21 5.49 -10.19 -23.04
N LYS A 22 4.89 -9.23 -23.77
CA LYS A 22 4.82 -7.83 -23.38
C LYS A 22 3.70 -7.57 -22.38
N SER A 23 3.97 -6.74 -21.40
CA SER A 23 2.99 -6.23 -20.45
C SER A 23 2.11 -5.15 -21.11
N LEU A 24 0.79 -5.24 -20.92
CA LEU A 24 -0.20 -4.36 -21.54
C LEU A 24 -0.95 -3.53 -20.48
N GLY A 25 -0.79 -2.21 -20.57
CA GLY A 25 -1.50 -1.22 -19.78
C GLY A 25 -2.69 -0.61 -20.51
N LEU A 26 -3.84 -0.48 -19.84
CA LEU A 26 -5.02 0.20 -20.35
C LEU A 26 -5.33 1.47 -19.56
N VAL A 27 -5.52 2.60 -20.26
CA VAL A 27 -6.09 3.83 -19.71
C VAL A 27 -7.44 4.08 -20.38
N PRO A 28 -8.57 3.72 -19.74
CA PRO A 28 -9.88 3.94 -20.32
C PRO A 28 -10.33 5.39 -20.11
N THR A 29 -10.77 6.06 -21.18
CA THR A 29 -11.20 7.46 -21.15
C THR A 29 -12.44 7.69 -22.02
N MET A 30 -13.09 8.84 -21.82
CA MET A 30 -14.16 9.33 -22.71
C MET A 30 -13.66 10.35 -23.74
N GLY A 31 -12.34 10.54 -23.89
CA GLY A 31 -11.76 11.63 -24.68
C GLY A 31 -11.79 12.98 -23.96
N ALA A 32 -11.55 14.07 -24.72
CA ALA A 32 -11.35 15.42 -24.20
C ALA A 32 -10.23 15.43 -23.14
N LEU A 33 -9.08 14.92 -23.57
CA LEU A 33 -7.95 14.62 -22.71
C LEU A 33 -7.35 15.89 -22.09
N HIS A 34 -6.81 15.72 -20.90
CA HIS A 34 -6.20 16.79 -20.11
C HIS A 34 -5.07 16.22 -19.25
N ALA A 35 -4.34 17.07 -18.54
CA ALA A 35 -3.18 16.68 -17.73
C ALA A 35 -3.45 15.51 -16.76
N GLY A 36 -4.67 15.42 -16.21
CA GLY A 36 -5.12 14.26 -15.42
C GLY A 36 -5.12 12.93 -16.19
N HIS A 37 -5.62 12.89 -17.43
CA HIS A 37 -5.54 11.68 -18.26
C HIS A 37 -4.10 11.37 -18.65
N LEU A 38 -3.33 12.41 -19.03
CA LEU A 38 -1.94 12.24 -19.44
C LEU A 38 -1.05 11.74 -18.29
N SER A 39 -1.36 12.03 -17.03
CA SER A 39 -0.64 11.46 -15.88
C SER A 39 -0.86 9.94 -15.77
N LEU A 40 -2.08 9.45 -16.05
CA LEU A 40 -2.38 8.01 -16.11
C LEU A 40 -1.56 7.34 -17.20
N VAL A 41 -1.51 7.95 -18.39
CA VAL A 41 -0.74 7.44 -19.53
C VAL A 41 0.76 7.41 -19.22
N ARG A 42 1.31 8.45 -18.60
CA ARG A 42 2.72 8.45 -18.16
C ARG A 42 3.00 7.37 -17.12
N ARG A 43 2.08 7.16 -16.17
CA ARG A 43 2.20 6.09 -15.17
C ARG A 43 2.16 4.70 -15.84
N ALA A 44 1.30 4.51 -16.82
CA ALA A 44 1.24 3.28 -17.62
C ALA A 44 2.52 3.04 -18.41
N ARG A 45 3.05 4.06 -19.07
CA ARG A 45 4.32 3.97 -19.83
C ARG A 45 5.52 3.64 -18.96
N GLY A 46 5.52 4.05 -17.70
CA GLY A 46 6.58 3.69 -16.74
C GLY A 46 6.49 2.25 -16.20
N GLN A 47 5.43 1.51 -16.52
CA GLN A 47 5.12 0.20 -15.92
C GLN A 47 4.73 -0.89 -16.93
N CYS A 48 4.50 -0.54 -18.18
CA CYS A 48 4.04 -1.45 -19.23
C CYS A 48 4.83 -1.25 -20.52
N ASP A 49 5.07 -2.35 -21.24
CA ASP A 49 5.72 -2.36 -22.55
C ASP A 49 4.80 -1.79 -23.64
N VAL A 50 3.50 -2.06 -23.51
CA VAL A 50 2.44 -1.63 -24.43
C VAL A 50 1.39 -0.86 -23.65
N VAL A 51 1.03 0.33 -24.12
CA VAL A 51 -0.04 1.15 -23.55
C VAL A 51 -1.12 1.39 -24.59
N VAL A 52 -2.35 1.06 -24.20
CA VAL A 52 -3.57 1.33 -24.95
C VAL A 52 -4.37 2.40 -24.21
N VAL A 53 -4.75 3.46 -24.92
CA VAL A 53 -5.73 4.43 -24.42
C VAL A 53 -7.04 4.19 -25.14
N SER A 54 -8.14 3.96 -24.43
CA SER A 54 -9.46 3.95 -25.07
C SER A 54 -10.11 5.33 -24.99
N ILE A 55 -10.73 5.76 -26.08
CA ILE A 55 -11.53 6.98 -26.16
C ILE A 55 -12.93 6.57 -26.60
N PHE A 56 -13.86 6.54 -25.65
CA PHE A 56 -15.23 6.15 -25.90
C PHE A 56 -16.20 6.87 -24.96
N VAL A 57 -17.04 7.76 -25.51
CA VAL A 57 -18.14 8.39 -24.76
C VAL A 57 -19.25 7.37 -24.61
N ASN A 58 -19.21 6.61 -23.51
CA ASN A 58 -20.13 5.51 -23.26
C ASN A 58 -21.58 6.00 -23.05
N PRO A 59 -22.55 5.70 -23.90
CA PRO A 59 -23.93 6.14 -23.69
C PRO A 59 -24.60 5.52 -22.46
N ALA A 60 -24.23 4.29 -22.09
CA ALA A 60 -24.90 3.54 -21.02
C ALA A 60 -24.68 4.12 -19.61
N GLN A 61 -23.71 5.02 -19.44
CA GLN A 61 -23.42 5.67 -18.15
C GLN A 61 -23.96 7.10 -18.04
N PHE A 62 -24.72 7.58 -19.03
CA PHE A 62 -25.39 8.87 -18.99
C PHE A 62 -26.89 8.70 -18.73
N GLY A 63 -27.41 9.42 -17.74
CA GLY A 63 -28.84 9.45 -17.43
C GLY A 63 -29.66 10.35 -18.37
N PRO A 64 -31.00 10.26 -18.34
CA PRO A 64 -31.87 11.23 -19.01
C PRO A 64 -31.57 12.66 -18.55
N GLY A 65 -31.29 13.56 -19.49
CA GLY A 65 -30.93 14.96 -19.19
C GLY A 65 -29.45 15.18 -18.85
N GLU A 66 -28.61 14.14 -18.79
CA GLU A 66 -27.17 14.30 -18.71
C GLU A 66 -26.55 14.71 -20.07
N ASP A 67 -25.34 15.25 -20.03
CA ASP A 67 -24.73 16.04 -21.08
C ASP A 67 -24.13 15.24 -22.24
N ILE A 68 -24.62 14.05 -22.59
CA ILE A 68 -24.02 13.19 -23.62
C ILE A 68 -23.89 13.88 -24.99
N SER A 69 -24.88 14.69 -25.37
CA SER A 69 -24.87 15.42 -26.64
C SER A 69 -23.89 16.59 -26.64
N ARG A 70 -23.61 17.15 -25.46
CA ARG A 70 -22.71 18.29 -25.26
C ARG A 70 -21.30 17.89 -24.81
N TYR A 71 -21.09 16.63 -24.49
CA TYR A 71 -19.79 16.13 -24.02
C TYR A 71 -18.71 16.47 -25.06
N PRO A 72 -17.59 17.09 -24.67
CA PRO A 72 -16.59 17.55 -25.63
C PRO A 72 -16.01 16.37 -26.41
N ARG A 73 -15.95 16.50 -27.74
CA ARG A 73 -15.35 15.52 -28.65
C ARG A 73 -14.40 16.24 -29.58
N ASP A 74 -13.11 16.10 -29.30
CA ASP A 74 -12.03 16.60 -30.15
C ASP A 74 -10.96 15.52 -30.27
N ILE A 75 -11.26 14.55 -31.13
CA ILE A 75 -10.41 13.38 -31.30
C ILE A 75 -9.03 13.78 -31.84
N GLN A 76 -8.96 14.79 -32.70
CA GLN A 76 -7.70 15.25 -33.28
C GLN A 76 -6.77 15.80 -32.19
N ARG A 77 -7.29 16.68 -31.32
CA ARG A 77 -6.54 17.19 -30.17
C ARG A 77 -6.11 16.08 -29.22
N ASP A 78 -6.98 15.10 -28.97
CA ASP A 78 -6.65 13.95 -28.14
C ASP A 78 -5.47 13.15 -28.74
N PHE A 79 -5.45 12.96 -30.05
CA PHE A 79 -4.36 12.32 -30.78
C PHE A 79 -3.04 13.10 -30.68
N GLU A 80 -3.09 14.42 -30.82
CA GLU A 80 -1.91 15.29 -30.68
C GLU A 80 -1.30 15.16 -29.28
N LEU A 81 -2.12 15.26 -28.23
CA LEU A 81 -1.69 15.11 -26.84
C LEU A 81 -1.10 13.73 -26.53
N LEU A 82 -1.65 12.67 -27.12
CA LEU A 82 -1.15 11.30 -26.94
C LEU A 82 0.12 11.02 -27.77
N GLY A 83 0.28 11.70 -28.92
CA GLY A 83 1.45 11.57 -29.79
C GLY A 83 2.76 11.87 -29.06
N GLU A 84 2.76 12.86 -28.16
CA GLU A 84 3.91 13.23 -27.33
C GLU A 84 4.34 12.12 -26.35
N LEU A 85 3.42 11.24 -25.96
CA LEU A 85 3.65 10.19 -24.96
C LEU A 85 4.13 8.87 -25.57
N LYS A 86 4.24 8.80 -26.91
CA LYS A 86 4.75 7.64 -27.67
C LYS A 86 4.09 6.32 -27.26
N ILE A 87 2.77 6.32 -27.11
CA ILE A 87 1.99 5.11 -26.83
C ILE A 87 1.78 4.25 -28.08
N GLU A 88 1.50 2.98 -27.87
CA GLU A 88 1.40 1.99 -28.95
C GLU A 88 0.06 2.07 -29.67
N ALA A 89 -1.08 2.19 -28.98
CA ALA A 89 -2.39 2.24 -29.62
C ALA A 89 -3.43 3.13 -28.92
N VAL A 90 -4.35 3.67 -29.73
CA VAL A 90 -5.57 4.35 -29.29
C VAL A 90 -6.77 3.58 -29.82
N PHE A 91 -7.65 3.15 -28.91
CA PHE A 91 -8.86 2.41 -29.24
C PHE A 91 -10.08 3.34 -29.25
N VAL A 92 -10.67 3.55 -30.42
CA VAL A 92 -11.79 4.47 -30.65
C VAL A 92 -12.94 3.71 -31.32
N PRO A 93 -13.68 2.87 -30.58
CA PRO A 93 -14.77 2.09 -31.14
C PRO A 93 -16.01 2.94 -31.41
N ALA A 94 -16.78 2.54 -32.40
CA ALA A 94 -18.11 3.08 -32.64
C ALA A 94 -19.12 2.57 -31.57
N SER A 95 -20.16 3.35 -31.30
CA SER A 95 -21.15 3.01 -30.27
C SER A 95 -21.97 1.77 -30.60
N ASP A 96 -22.31 1.58 -31.88
CA ASP A 96 -23.02 0.40 -32.39
C ASP A 96 -22.15 -0.87 -32.36
N ALA A 97 -20.83 -0.74 -32.48
CA ALA A 97 -19.90 -1.84 -32.25
C ALA A 97 -19.83 -2.24 -30.76
N MET A 98 -19.86 -1.26 -29.85
CA MET A 98 -19.87 -1.55 -28.40
C MET A 98 -21.25 -2.04 -27.92
N TYR A 99 -22.32 -1.47 -28.46
CA TYR A 99 -23.71 -1.75 -28.09
C TYR A 99 -24.54 -2.02 -29.35
N PRO A 100 -24.46 -3.24 -29.92
CA PRO A 100 -25.23 -3.60 -31.09
C PRO A 100 -26.74 -3.58 -30.83
N ALA A 101 -27.54 -3.56 -31.90
CA ALA A 101 -29.00 -3.66 -31.79
C ALA A 101 -29.38 -4.92 -30.99
N GLY A 102 -30.26 -4.78 -29.99
CA GLY A 102 -30.64 -5.86 -29.09
C GLY A 102 -29.64 -6.14 -27.96
N PHE A 103 -28.75 -5.20 -27.61
CA PHE A 103 -27.86 -5.37 -26.46
C PHE A 103 -28.62 -5.38 -25.12
N GLU A 104 -28.60 -6.54 -24.45
CA GLU A 104 -29.39 -6.79 -23.22
C GLU A 104 -28.55 -7.13 -21.98
N THR A 105 -27.24 -7.31 -22.11
CA THR A 105 -26.38 -7.75 -21.00
C THR A 105 -25.74 -6.57 -20.25
N TYR A 106 -26.03 -6.44 -18.96
CA TYR A 106 -25.48 -5.38 -18.11
C TYR A 106 -24.87 -5.95 -16.84
N VAL A 107 -23.85 -5.26 -16.33
CA VAL A 107 -23.26 -5.54 -15.02
C VAL A 107 -23.74 -4.48 -14.04
N THR A 108 -24.43 -4.91 -12.99
CA THR A 108 -24.91 -4.01 -11.94
C THR A 108 -24.02 -4.18 -10.72
N PRO A 109 -23.27 -3.14 -10.30
CA PRO A 109 -22.50 -3.21 -9.07
C PRO A 109 -23.43 -3.25 -7.86
N GLY A 110 -22.98 -3.90 -6.78
CA GLY A 110 -23.72 -3.95 -5.51
C GLY A 110 -23.72 -2.63 -4.74
N GLY A 111 -23.94 -2.68 -3.43
CA GLY A 111 -24.20 -1.50 -2.57
C GLY A 111 -23.16 -0.38 -2.65
N ILE A 112 -21.92 -0.65 -3.08
CA ILE A 112 -20.87 0.37 -3.27
C ILE A 112 -21.23 1.43 -4.33
N GLY A 113 -22.06 1.05 -5.31
CA GLY A 113 -22.51 1.90 -6.41
C GLY A 113 -23.87 2.57 -6.17
N GLU A 114 -24.49 2.38 -5.01
CA GLU A 114 -25.80 2.98 -4.69
C GLU A 114 -25.72 4.39 -4.10
N PRO A 115 -24.83 4.71 -3.13
CA PRO A 115 -24.81 6.03 -2.51
C PRO A 115 -24.15 7.09 -3.40
N LEU A 116 -24.23 8.36 -2.98
CA LEU A 116 -23.54 9.51 -3.58
C LEU A 116 -23.78 9.64 -5.09
N GLU A 117 -22.76 9.38 -5.93
CA GLU A 117 -22.90 9.46 -7.39
C GLU A 117 -23.92 8.45 -7.93
N GLY A 118 -24.09 7.30 -7.27
CA GLY A 118 -25.09 6.31 -7.64
C GLY A 118 -26.52 6.82 -7.49
N ALA A 119 -26.79 7.48 -6.35
CA ALA A 119 -28.07 8.08 -6.03
C ALA A 119 -28.33 9.32 -6.89
N ALA A 120 -27.30 10.14 -7.11
CA ALA A 120 -27.39 11.35 -7.93
C ALA A 120 -27.53 11.07 -9.43
N ARG A 121 -27.03 9.91 -9.90
CA ARG A 121 -26.92 9.55 -11.31
C ARG A 121 -27.41 8.11 -11.52
N LEU A 122 -28.73 7.94 -11.48
CA LEU A 122 -29.37 6.62 -11.53
C LEU A 122 -28.89 5.80 -12.73
N GLY A 123 -28.41 4.58 -12.48
CA GLY A 123 -27.88 3.69 -13.52
C GLY A 123 -26.46 4.00 -14.01
N HIS A 124 -25.83 5.09 -13.56
CA HIS A 124 -24.48 5.50 -13.97
C HIS A 124 -23.46 4.38 -13.78
N PHE A 125 -23.39 3.80 -12.59
CA PHE A 125 -22.41 2.76 -12.29
C PHE A 125 -22.70 1.40 -12.94
N ARG A 126 -23.96 1.11 -13.30
CA ARG A 126 -24.28 -0.03 -14.19
C ARG A 126 -23.65 0.18 -15.56
N GLY A 127 -23.77 1.39 -16.10
CA GLY A 127 -23.13 1.78 -17.36
C GLY A 127 -21.60 1.67 -17.30
N VAL A 128 -20.99 2.21 -16.24
CA VAL A 128 -19.54 2.16 -16.00
C VAL A 128 -19.04 0.72 -15.86
N ALA A 129 -19.64 -0.09 -14.99
CA ALA A 129 -19.22 -1.47 -14.79
C ALA A 129 -19.33 -2.29 -16.10
N THR A 130 -20.41 -2.08 -16.85
CA THR A 130 -20.64 -2.75 -18.14
C THR A 130 -19.57 -2.38 -19.17
N ILE A 131 -19.28 -1.08 -19.35
CA ILE A 131 -18.29 -0.67 -20.36
C ILE A 131 -16.87 -1.07 -19.96
N VAL A 132 -16.51 -0.97 -18.68
CA VAL A 132 -15.18 -1.34 -18.20
C VAL A 132 -14.95 -2.85 -18.35
N LEU A 133 -15.95 -3.69 -18.02
CA LEU A 133 -15.85 -5.13 -18.27
C LEU A 133 -15.65 -5.44 -19.76
N LYS A 134 -16.41 -4.77 -20.64
CA LYS A 134 -16.24 -4.94 -22.10
C LYS A 134 -14.84 -4.53 -22.54
N LEU A 135 -14.32 -3.40 -22.08
CA LEU A 135 -12.96 -2.95 -22.40
C LEU A 135 -11.90 -3.93 -21.88
N PHE A 136 -12.06 -4.48 -20.68
CA PHE A 136 -11.16 -5.51 -20.16
C PHE A 136 -11.20 -6.79 -21.00
N ASN A 137 -12.37 -7.22 -21.49
CA ASN A 137 -12.49 -8.39 -22.37
C ASN A 137 -11.94 -8.14 -23.79
N ILE A 138 -12.03 -6.90 -24.29
CA ILE A 138 -11.57 -6.53 -25.64
C ILE A 138 -10.04 -6.33 -25.65
N VAL A 139 -9.54 -5.55 -24.70
CA VAL A 139 -8.12 -5.15 -24.64
C VAL A 139 -7.29 -6.18 -23.87
N ASN A 140 -7.89 -6.92 -22.93
CA ASN A 140 -7.22 -7.90 -22.08
C ASN A 140 -5.92 -7.40 -21.43
N PRO A 141 -5.98 -6.26 -20.69
CA PRO A 141 -4.80 -5.65 -20.10
C PRO A 141 -4.29 -6.43 -18.88
N ASP A 142 -2.99 -6.35 -18.61
CA ASP A 142 -2.44 -6.82 -17.35
C ASP A 142 -2.65 -5.78 -16.25
N ILE A 143 -2.66 -4.49 -16.61
CA ILE A 143 -2.80 -3.36 -15.68
C ILE A 143 -3.77 -2.32 -16.25
N ALA A 144 -4.71 -1.84 -15.44
CA ALA A 144 -5.62 -0.75 -15.82
C ALA A 144 -5.48 0.46 -14.87
N TYR A 145 -5.44 1.65 -15.45
CA TYR A 145 -5.13 2.89 -14.74
C TYR A 145 -6.36 3.79 -14.62
N PHE A 146 -6.70 4.17 -13.39
CA PHE A 146 -7.84 5.04 -13.10
C PHE A 146 -7.41 6.21 -12.21
N GLY A 147 -8.07 7.35 -12.34
CA GLY A 147 -7.81 8.52 -11.51
C GLY A 147 -8.56 8.45 -10.18
N GLN A 148 -7.90 8.85 -9.09
CA GLN A 148 -8.51 9.01 -7.77
C GLN A 148 -9.69 10.00 -7.79
N LYS A 149 -9.70 10.96 -8.73
CA LYS A 149 -10.75 11.99 -8.83
C LYS A 149 -12.16 11.38 -8.88
N ASP A 150 -12.32 10.25 -9.54
CA ASP A 150 -13.57 9.48 -9.57
C ASP A 150 -13.49 8.29 -8.58
N PHE A 151 -13.27 8.59 -7.29
CA PHE A 151 -12.93 7.55 -6.28
C PHE A 151 -14.02 6.48 -6.12
N GLN A 152 -15.30 6.85 -6.19
CA GLN A 152 -16.38 5.86 -6.14
C GLN A 152 -16.36 4.92 -7.35
N GLN A 153 -16.06 5.45 -8.55
CA GLN A 153 -15.88 4.65 -9.74
C GLN A 153 -14.72 3.65 -9.57
N VAL A 154 -13.60 4.10 -8.99
CA VAL A 154 -12.46 3.23 -8.68
C VAL A 154 -12.89 2.06 -7.78
N GLN A 155 -13.68 2.33 -6.73
CA GLN A 155 -14.15 1.30 -5.82
C GLN A 155 -15.16 0.33 -6.49
N VAL A 156 -16.06 0.85 -7.34
CA VAL A 156 -16.96 0.04 -8.17
C VAL A 156 -16.17 -0.90 -9.08
N ILE A 157 -15.15 -0.39 -9.76
CA ILE A 157 -14.31 -1.18 -10.69
C ILE A 157 -13.44 -2.18 -9.93
N ARG A 158 -12.98 -1.83 -8.72
CA ARG A 158 -12.28 -2.76 -7.85
C ARG A 158 -13.17 -3.95 -7.48
N ARG A 159 -14.40 -3.70 -7.03
CA ARG A 159 -15.37 -4.78 -6.77
C ARG A 159 -15.68 -5.61 -8.00
N LEU A 160 -15.84 -4.96 -9.16
CA LEU A 160 -15.99 -5.67 -10.44
C LEU A 160 -14.83 -6.64 -10.72
N VAL A 161 -13.59 -6.22 -10.47
CA VAL A 161 -12.38 -7.06 -10.68
C VAL A 161 -12.31 -8.20 -9.66
N GLU A 162 -12.55 -7.90 -8.38
CA GLU A 162 -12.51 -8.88 -7.29
C GLU A 162 -13.63 -9.93 -7.44
N ASP A 163 -14.88 -9.49 -7.59
CA ASP A 163 -16.06 -10.36 -7.61
C ASP A 163 -16.12 -11.23 -8.86
N LEU A 164 -15.66 -10.71 -10.01
CA LEU A 164 -15.64 -11.45 -11.28
C LEU A 164 -14.29 -12.12 -11.57
N ASN A 165 -13.35 -12.12 -10.62
CA ASN A 165 -12.04 -12.75 -10.75
C ASN A 165 -11.27 -12.31 -12.01
N LEU A 166 -11.34 -11.02 -12.34
CA LEU A 166 -10.72 -10.50 -13.55
C LEU A 166 -9.19 -10.45 -13.36
N PRO A 167 -8.38 -10.97 -14.30
CA PRO A 167 -6.93 -11.01 -14.19
C PRO A 167 -6.29 -9.66 -14.55
N VAL A 168 -6.79 -8.56 -13.97
CA VAL A 168 -6.37 -7.19 -14.25
C VAL A 168 -5.95 -6.53 -12.94
N ARG A 169 -4.72 -6.01 -12.88
CA ARG A 169 -4.26 -5.21 -11.75
C ARG A 169 -4.74 -3.78 -11.89
N LEU A 170 -5.40 -3.23 -10.88
CA LEU A 170 -5.78 -1.83 -10.87
C LEU A 170 -4.66 -0.96 -10.30
N VAL A 171 -4.39 0.18 -10.96
CA VAL A 171 -3.54 1.25 -10.45
C VAL A 171 -4.35 2.54 -10.37
N VAL A 172 -4.46 3.07 -9.17
CA VAL A 172 -5.14 4.33 -8.91
C VAL A 172 -4.09 5.44 -8.84
N CYS A 173 -4.28 6.49 -9.63
CA CYS A 173 -3.34 7.60 -9.71
C CYS A 173 -3.90 8.85 -9.00
N PRO A 174 -3.05 9.66 -8.35
CA PRO A 174 -3.45 10.89 -7.68
C PRO A 174 -4.22 11.88 -8.55
N ILE A 175 -5.05 12.69 -7.90
CA ILE A 175 -5.76 13.80 -8.55
C ILE A 175 -4.74 14.83 -9.05
N VAL A 176 -4.77 15.10 -10.36
CA VAL A 176 -4.01 16.23 -10.93
C VAL A 176 -4.84 17.49 -10.79
N ARG A 177 -4.24 18.52 -10.19
CA ARG A 177 -4.90 19.81 -9.91
C ARG A 177 -4.31 20.93 -10.75
N GLU A 178 -5.08 21.98 -10.93
CA GLU A 178 -4.60 23.29 -11.39
C GLU A 178 -3.80 23.97 -10.27
N ALA A 179 -3.11 25.07 -10.57
CA ALA A 179 -2.26 25.76 -9.60
C ALA A 179 -3.04 26.31 -8.38
N ASP A 180 -4.33 26.59 -8.56
CA ASP A 180 -5.26 27.03 -7.50
C ASP A 180 -6.00 25.88 -6.80
N GLY A 181 -5.62 24.64 -7.10
CA GLY A 181 -6.14 23.44 -6.45
C GLY A 181 -7.38 22.84 -7.09
N LEU A 182 -8.00 23.48 -8.09
CA LEU A 182 -9.14 22.90 -8.81
C LEU A 182 -8.72 21.56 -9.46
N ALA A 183 -9.51 20.49 -9.26
CA ALA A 183 -9.24 19.22 -9.92
C ALA A 183 -9.40 19.35 -11.45
N LYS A 184 -8.45 18.81 -12.23
CA LYS A 184 -8.54 18.80 -13.70
C LYS A 184 -9.70 17.90 -14.14
N SER A 185 -10.60 18.45 -14.96
CA SER A 185 -11.77 17.76 -15.51
C SER A 185 -12.10 18.32 -16.89
N SER A 186 -12.54 17.47 -17.83
CA SER A 186 -13.06 17.90 -19.13
C SER A 186 -14.23 18.87 -18.99
N ARG A 187 -15.06 18.69 -17.95
CA ARG A 187 -16.21 19.56 -17.63
C ARG A 187 -15.82 20.97 -17.17
N ASN A 188 -14.55 21.24 -16.84
CA ASN A 188 -14.10 22.60 -16.53
C ASN A 188 -14.25 23.53 -17.74
N ALA A 189 -14.30 23.00 -18.97
CA ALA A 189 -14.52 23.77 -20.19
C ALA A 189 -15.92 24.43 -20.27
N TYR A 190 -16.87 24.01 -19.43
CA TYR A 190 -18.20 24.61 -19.38
C TYR A 190 -18.26 25.87 -18.50
N LEU A 191 -17.22 26.11 -17.69
CA LEU A 191 -17.20 27.20 -16.74
C LEU A 191 -16.75 28.49 -17.44
N ASN A 192 -17.48 29.58 -17.22
CA ASN A 192 -16.95 30.91 -17.51
C ASN A 192 -15.88 31.32 -16.47
N ALA A 193 -15.26 32.49 -16.63
CA ALA A 193 -14.16 32.93 -15.76
C ALA A 193 -14.55 33.02 -14.27
N GLU A 194 -15.75 33.55 -13.97
CA GLU A 194 -16.24 33.69 -12.60
C GLU A 194 -16.61 32.33 -11.98
N GLU A 195 -17.29 31.49 -12.76
CA GLU A 195 -17.65 30.12 -12.38
C GLU A 195 -16.40 29.26 -12.13
N ARG A 196 -15.35 29.41 -12.95
CA ARG A 196 -14.07 28.74 -12.75
C ARG A 196 -13.47 29.15 -11.41
N GLN A 197 -13.40 30.44 -11.11
CA GLN A 197 -12.86 30.92 -9.84
C GLN A 197 -13.68 30.37 -8.66
N ALA A 198 -15.02 30.39 -8.76
CA ALA A 198 -15.92 29.81 -7.78
C ALA A 198 -15.68 28.30 -7.57
N ALA A 199 -15.32 27.56 -8.63
CA ALA A 199 -15.07 26.11 -8.55
C ALA A 199 -13.92 25.69 -7.63
N THR A 200 -13.02 26.61 -7.27
CA THR A 200 -11.99 26.36 -6.25
C THR A 200 -12.59 26.06 -4.86
N ILE A 201 -13.88 26.36 -4.63
CA ILE A 201 -14.57 26.10 -3.37
C ILE A 201 -14.61 24.61 -3.01
N LEU A 202 -14.67 23.72 -4.02
CA LEU A 202 -14.59 22.26 -3.79
C LEU A 202 -13.30 21.92 -3.07
N HIS A 203 -12.16 22.35 -3.61
CA HIS A 203 -10.85 22.10 -3.02
C HIS A 203 -10.70 22.77 -1.64
N ARG A 204 -11.15 24.02 -1.51
CA ARG A 204 -11.10 24.76 -0.23
C ARG A 204 -11.88 24.06 0.87
N SER A 205 -13.04 23.47 0.57
CA SER A 205 -13.84 22.71 1.53
C SER A 205 -13.12 21.43 1.98
N LEU A 206 -12.48 20.70 1.06
CA LEU A 206 -11.70 19.50 1.37
C LEU A 206 -10.49 19.84 2.25
N ALA A 207 -9.76 20.91 1.90
CA ALA A 207 -8.64 21.40 2.70
C ALA A 207 -9.06 21.93 4.07
N ARG A 208 -10.30 22.43 4.21
CA ARG A 208 -10.86 22.80 5.53
C ARG A 208 -11.09 21.55 6.38
N ALA A 209 -11.73 20.52 5.83
CA ALA A 209 -11.95 19.26 6.53
C ALA A 209 -10.63 18.58 6.93
N GLU A 210 -9.63 18.55 6.04
CA GLU A 210 -8.31 18.00 6.31
C GLU A 210 -7.61 18.72 7.47
N ARG A 211 -7.57 20.06 7.45
CA ARG A 211 -6.93 20.85 8.51
C ARG A 211 -7.59 20.63 9.88
N LEU A 212 -8.92 20.53 9.91
CA LEU A 212 -9.65 20.24 11.14
C LEU A 212 -9.34 18.83 11.65
N ALA A 213 -9.29 17.84 10.76
CA ALA A 213 -8.90 16.48 11.12
C ALA A 213 -7.46 16.41 11.66
N HIS A 214 -6.52 17.15 11.07
CA HIS A 214 -5.15 17.27 11.57
C HIS A 214 -5.06 18.02 12.90
N ALA A 215 -6.01 18.90 13.20
CA ALA A 215 -6.15 19.57 14.49
C ALA A 215 -6.83 18.70 15.57
N GLY A 216 -7.21 17.47 15.25
CA GLY A 216 -7.78 16.50 16.18
C GLY A 216 -9.31 16.38 16.14
N GLU A 217 -10.00 17.11 15.24
CA GLU A 217 -11.43 16.87 15.02
C GLU A 217 -11.62 15.49 14.41
N THR A 218 -12.52 14.71 14.99
CA THR A 218 -12.78 13.33 14.54
C THR A 218 -14.25 13.09 14.25
N SER A 219 -15.15 14.00 14.61
CA SER A 219 -16.58 13.89 14.30
C SER A 219 -16.84 14.17 12.82
N THR A 220 -17.36 13.19 12.10
CA THR A 220 -17.75 13.35 10.69
C THR A 220 -18.79 14.45 10.52
N ALA A 221 -19.76 14.54 11.42
CA ALA A 221 -20.82 15.54 11.35
C ALA A 221 -20.25 16.97 11.40
N ARG A 222 -19.28 17.22 12.30
CA ARG A 222 -18.61 18.52 12.43
C ARG A 222 -17.79 18.87 11.18
N LEU A 223 -17.07 17.90 10.63
CA LEU A 223 -16.29 18.12 9.40
C LEU A 223 -17.19 18.44 8.21
N ILE A 224 -18.32 17.73 8.07
CA ILE A 224 -19.31 18.00 7.02
C ILE A 224 -19.95 19.38 7.20
N GLU A 225 -20.31 19.75 8.43
CA GLU A 225 -20.85 21.09 8.73
C GLU A 225 -19.88 22.20 8.31
N GLU A 226 -18.59 22.04 8.60
CA GLU A 226 -17.55 23.00 8.22
C GLU A 226 -17.33 23.07 6.70
N MET A 227 -17.47 21.94 6.00
CA MET A 227 -17.50 21.93 4.54
C MET A 227 -18.71 22.70 4.01
N GLN A 228 -19.91 22.47 4.56
CA GLN A 228 -21.14 23.18 4.17
C GLN A 228 -21.04 24.69 4.41
N GLN A 229 -20.49 25.10 5.56
CA GLN A 229 -20.23 26.51 5.85
C GLN A 229 -19.20 27.12 4.88
N THR A 230 -18.19 26.35 4.47
CA THR A 230 -17.26 26.79 3.43
C THR A 230 -18.01 27.06 2.12
N PHE A 231 -18.90 26.15 1.69
CA PHE A 231 -19.72 26.35 0.49
C PHE A 231 -20.67 27.55 0.58
N ALA A 232 -21.25 27.82 1.75
CA ALA A 232 -22.13 28.98 1.95
C ALA A 232 -21.44 30.34 1.67
N SER A 233 -20.10 30.38 1.64
CA SER A 233 -19.33 31.58 1.28
C SER A 233 -19.24 31.85 -0.24
N GLU A 234 -19.67 30.92 -1.09
CA GLU A 234 -19.64 31.07 -2.56
C GLU A 234 -21.04 30.85 -3.15
N PRO A 235 -21.81 31.92 -3.44
CA PRO A 235 -23.20 31.81 -3.87
C PRO A 235 -23.38 31.18 -5.26
N ARG A 236 -22.32 31.11 -6.09
CA ARG A 236 -22.36 30.44 -7.39
C ARG A 236 -22.28 28.91 -7.30
N ALA A 237 -21.95 28.37 -6.13
CA ALA A 237 -21.73 26.95 -5.93
C ALA A 237 -22.87 26.30 -5.14
N HIS A 238 -23.66 25.49 -5.83
CA HIS A 238 -24.73 24.70 -5.21
C HIS A 238 -24.18 23.33 -4.81
N LEU A 239 -24.00 23.12 -3.50
CA LEU A 239 -23.55 21.85 -2.95
C LEU A 239 -24.61 20.76 -3.19
N ASP A 240 -24.26 19.69 -3.89
CA ASP A 240 -25.11 18.51 -4.02
C ASP A 240 -24.94 17.61 -2.80
N TYR A 241 -23.69 17.31 -2.43
CA TYR A 241 -23.37 16.61 -1.19
C TYR A 241 -21.94 16.91 -0.71
N ALA A 242 -21.75 16.81 0.60
CA ALA A 242 -20.46 16.63 1.27
C ALA A 242 -20.57 15.39 2.15
N ALA A 243 -19.65 14.44 1.99
CA ALA A 243 -19.73 13.14 2.65
C ALA A 243 -18.34 12.66 3.08
N ILE A 244 -18.29 11.85 4.14
CA ILE A 244 -17.07 11.13 4.54
C ILE A 244 -17.42 9.66 4.70
N VAL A 245 -16.69 8.81 3.98
CA VAL A 245 -17.00 7.40 3.88
C VAL A 245 -15.82 6.53 4.27
N GLU A 246 -16.15 5.32 4.69
CA GLU A 246 -15.25 4.18 4.68
C GLU A 246 -15.10 3.69 3.22
N PRO A 247 -13.86 3.56 2.71
CA PRO A 247 -13.63 3.35 1.28
C PRO A 247 -14.07 1.98 0.73
N SER A 248 -14.04 0.90 1.52
CA SER A 248 -14.29 -0.47 1.03
C SER A 248 -15.77 -0.82 0.87
N ARG A 249 -16.66 -0.17 1.63
CA ARG A 249 -18.12 -0.31 1.60
C ARG A 249 -18.84 0.95 1.13
N PHE A 250 -18.15 2.09 1.06
CA PHE A 250 -18.72 3.39 0.73
C PHE A 250 -19.83 3.85 1.69
N THR A 251 -19.76 3.39 2.94
CA THR A 251 -20.72 3.74 3.99
C THR A 251 -20.24 4.94 4.80
N ALA A 252 -21.18 5.77 5.24
CA ALA A 252 -20.87 6.88 6.14
C ALA A 252 -20.24 6.38 7.46
N VAL A 253 -19.29 7.14 7.98
CA VAL A 253 -18.65 6.87 9.27
C VAL A 253 -19.02 7.93 10.30
N ALA A 254 -19.24 7.56 11.55
CA ALA A 254 -19.53 8.53 12.62
C ALA A 254 -18.28 9.32 13.03
N ARG A 255 -17.12 8.66 13.02
CA ARG A 255 -15.82 9.26 13.30
C ARG A 255 -14.84 8.98 12.18
N VAL A 256 -14.02 9.97 11.84
CA VAL A 256 -13.00 9.82 10.80
C VAL A 256 -11.72 9.20 11.36
N SER A 257 -11.05 8.42 10.51
CA SER A 257 -9.73 7.87 10.73
C SER A 257 -8.90 7.97 9.45
N SER A 258 -7.63 7.60 9.52
CA SER A 258 -6.78 7.58 8.33
C SER A 258 -7.26 6.50 7.36
N GLY A 259 -7.37 6.86 6.09
CA GLY A 259 -7.96 6.04 5.04
C GLY A 259 -9.41 6.39 4.74
N CYS A 260 -10.12 7.12 5.64
CA CYS A 260 -11.43 7.67 5.31
C CYS A 260 -11.33 8.65 4.14
N VAL A 261 -12.37 8.68 3.31
CA VAL A 261 -12.40 9.51 2.10
C VAL A 261 -13.46 10.57 2.24
N VAL A 262 -13.05 11.83 2.14
CA VAL A 262 -13.91 13.01 2.11
C VAL A 262 -14.26 13.28 0.65
N LEU A 263 -15.54 13.29 0.32
CA LEU A 263 -16.05 13.50 -1.03
C LEU A 263 -16.98 14.70 -1.08
N VAL A 264 -16.93 15.41 -2.20
CA VAL A 264 -17.80 16.54 -2.46
C VAL A 264 -18.27 16.54 -3.91
N ALA A 265 -19.54 16.90 -4.13
CA ALA A 265 -20.09 17.21 -5.43
C ALA A 265 -20.87 18.52 -5.37
N ALA A 266 -20.73 19.35 -6.40
CA ALA A 266 -21.44 20.63 -6.48
C ALA A 266 -21.72 21.01 -7.93
N ARG A 267 -22.80 21.78 -8.14
CA ARG A 267 -23.14 22.41 -9.40
C ARG A 267 -22.70 23.87 -9.42
N ILE A 268 -22.02 24.27 -10.49
CA ILE A 268 -21.56 25.63 -10.74
C ILE A 268 -21.88 25.96 -12.19
N GLY A 269 -22.82 26.89 -12.39
CA GLY A 269 -23.42 27.10 -13.71
C GLY A 269 -24.04 25.80 -14.24
N GLN A 270 -23.61 25.39 -15.44
CA GLN A 270 -24.05 24.13 -16.06
C GLN A 270 -23.18 22.91 -15.69
N ALA A 271 -22.06 23.11 -15.01
CA ALA A 271 -21.13 22.03 -14.69
C ALA A 271 -21.45 21.41 -13.33
N ARG A 272 -21.59 20.08 -13.29
CA ARG A 272 -21.55 19.30 -12.05
C ARG A 272 -20.14 18.77 -11.85
N LEU A 273 -19.47 19.26 -10.81
CA LEU A 273 -18.08 18.95 -10.48
C LEU A 273 -18.03 18.06 -9.24
N ILE A 274 -17.01 17.21 -9.18
CA ILE A 274 -16.73 16.36 -8.03
C ILE A 274 -15.26 16.50 -7.65
N ASP A 275 -14.96 16.33 -6.38
CA ASP A 275 -13.61 16.28 -5.84
C ASP A 275 -13.58 15.38 -4.60
N ASN A 276 -12.39 14.89 -4.23
CA ASN A 276 -12.21 14.13 -3.02
C ASN A 276 -10.80 14.28 -2.43
N LEU A 277 -10.69 13.89 -1.17
CA LEU A 277 -9.47 13.85 -0.38
C LEU A 277 -9.49 12.57 0.48
N ILE A 278 -8.33 11.93 0.61
CA ILE A 278 -8.14 10.82 1.54
C ILE A 278 -7.48 11.37 2.80
N LEU A 279 -8.09 11.14 3.96
CA LEU A 279 -7.52 11.54 5.24
C LEU A 279 -6.33 10.65 5.59
N GLY A 280 -5.24 11.26 6.05
CA GLY A 280 -4.12 10.53 6.63
C GLY A 280 -3.11 11.42 7.32
N PRO A 281 -1.93 10.87 7.68
CA PRO A 281 -0.91 11.60 8.42
C PRO A 281 -0.48 12.87 7.67
N PRO A 282 -0.20 13.97 8.38
CA PRO A 282 0.31 15.19 7.75
C PRO A 282 1.58 14.91 6.93
N GLY A 283 1.64 15.47 5.72
CA GLY A 283 2.80 15.35 4.83
C GLY A 283 2.94 14.01 4.12
N GLU A 284 1.97 13.10 4.24
CA GLU A 284 2.00 11.82 3.53
C GLU A 284 1.80 11.99 2.02
N SER A 285 2.45 11.15 1.22
CA SER A 285 2.36 11.25 -0.24
C SER A 285 0.98 10.82 -0.76
N PRO A 286 0.48 11.41 -1.87
CA PRO A 286 -0.79 11.00 -2.47
C PRO A 286 -0.87 9.50 -2.80
N ASP A 287 0.21 8.90 -3.32
CA ASP A 287 0.27 7.45 -3.59
C ASP A 287 0.07 6.61 -2.32
N ARG A 288 0.64 7.04 -1.19
CA ARG A 288 0.50 6.35 0.10
C ARG A 288 -0.89 6.51 0.69
N LEU A 289 -1.51 7.68 0.55
CA LEU A 289 -2.90 7.91 0.97
C LEU A 289 -3.86 7.03 0.16
N ILE A 290 -3.68 6.95 -1.16
CA ILE A 290 -4.41 6.02 -2.02
C ILE A 290 -4.23 4.58 -1.55
N GLN A 291 -2.98 4.14 -1.32
CA GLN A 291 -2.71 2.79 -0.82
C GLN A 291 -3.47 2.54 0.48
N LEU A 292 -3.41 3.47 1.43
CA LEU A 292 -4.09 3.34 2.70
C LEU A 292 -5.61 3.16 2.53
N ALA A 293 -6.27 4.03 1.77
CA ALA A 293 -7.71 3.93 1.52
C ALA A 293 -8.10 2.64 0.78
N LEU A 294 -7.18 2.01 0.05
CA LEU A 294 -7.43 0.73 -0.62
C LEU A 294 -7.15 -0.48 0.27
N THR A 295 -6.32 -0.36 1.32
CA THR A 295 -5.90 -1.51 2.15
C THR A 295 -6.52 -1.58 3.54
N SER A 296 -7.17 -0.51 4.01
CA SER A 296 -7.78 -0.49 5.34
C SER A 296 -9.00 -1.39 5.43
N ASP A 297 -8.88 -2.55 6.11
CA ASP A 297 -10.03 -3.25 6.67
C ASP A 297 -10.56 -2.40 7.84
N PHE A 298 -11.80 -1.91 7.75
CA PHE A 298 -12.35 -0.99 8.75
C PHE A 298 -12.97 -1.77 9.93
N VAL A 299 -12.35 -1.70 11.12
CA VAL A 299 -12.96 -2.17 12.37
C VAL A 299 -13.74 -1.04 13.03
N ALA A 300 -15.07 -1.07 12.91
CA ALA A 300 -15.95 -0.17 13.61
C ALA A 300 -16.06 -0.58 15.10
N SER A 301 -15.31 0.08 15.99
CA SER A 301 -15.46 -0.05 17.44
C SER A 301 -15.40 1.32 18.12
N PRO A 302 -16.19 1.58 19.18
CA PRO A 302 -16.16 2.82 19.98
C PRO A 302 -14.79 3.15 20.59
N GLU A 303 -13.86 2.21 20.61
CA GLU A 303 -12.50 2.36 21.18
C GLU A 303 -11.44 2.70 20.12
N THR A 304 -11.84 3.27 18.98
CA THR A 304 -10.95 3.51 17.83
C THR A 304 -9.76 4.40 18.22
N ARG A 305 -8.57 3.80 18.29
CA ARG A 305 -7.28 4.48 18.50
C ARG A 305 -6.79 5.11 17.19
N PRO A 306 -5.98 6.19 17.25
CA PRO A 306 -5.44 6.83 16.05
C PRO A 306 -4.62 5.83 15.21
N PRO A 307 -4.54 6.06 13.89
CA PRO A 307 -4.16 5.05 12.93
C PRO A 307 -2.71 4.61 13.09
N GLY A 308 -2.53 3.31 13.24
CA GLY A 308 -1.24 2.67 13.43
C GLY A 308 -1.40 1.30 14.07
N LEU A 309 -1.39 0.27 13.20
CA LEU A 309 -1.26 -1.16 13.50
C LEU A 309 -2.53 -1.91 13.95
N GLU A 310 -3.14 -2.67 13.03
CA GLU A 310 -3.86 -3.91 13.39
C GLU A 310 -2.87 -5.08 13.35
N ILE A 311 -2.06 -5.22 14.41
CA ILE A 311 -1.16 -6.38 14.58
C ILE A 311 -1.97 -7.69 14.65
N ASP A 312 -3.18 -7.65 15.18
CA ASP A 312 -3.89 -8.86 15.59
C ASP A 312 -4.51 -9.62 14.40
N LEU A 313 -4.86 -8.92 13.32
CA LEU A 313 -5.28 -9.54 12.05
C LEU A 313 -4.11 -10.25 11.34
N LEU A 314 -2.90 -9.68 11.47
CA LEU A 314 -1.67 -10.28 10.95
C LEU A 314 -1.29 -11.52 11.76
N LYS A 315 -1.44 -11.48 13.09
CA LYS A 315 -1.22 -12.65 13.97
C LYS A 315 -2.17 -13.80 13.65
N GLN A 316 -3.45 -13.52 13.39
CA GLN A 316 -4.43 -14.56 13.04
C GLN A 316 -4.13 -15.27 11.71
N LYS A 317 -3.63 -14.55 10.70
CA LYS A 317 -3.26 -15.15 9.40
C LYS A 317 -1.96 -15.96 9.43
N ILE A 318 -1.19 -15.89 10.51
CA ILE A 318 0.14 -16.50 10.65
C ILE A 318 0.08 -17.91 11.27
N GLU A 319 -1.09 -18.38 11.72
CA GLU A 319 -1.20 -19.59 12.55
C GLU A 319 -0.91 -20.94 11.83
N VAL A 320 -0.73 -20.99 10.50
CA VAL A 320 -0.51 -22.26 9.79
C VAL A 320 0.65 -22.23 8.79
N CYS A 321 1.68 -23.04 9.07
CA CYS A 321 2.97 -23.17 8.38
C CYS A 321 2.92 -23.52 6.86
N ARG A 322 1.76 -23.87 6.30
CA ARG A 322 1.65 -24.18 4.85
C ARG A 322 1.83 -22.93 3.98
N ASP A 323 1.57 -21.73 4.51
CA ASP A 323 1.63 -20.49 3.75
C ASP A 323 2.99 -19.78 3.79
N CYS A 324 3.94 -20.17 4.67
CA CYS A 324 5.25 -19.50 4.75
C CYS A 324 6.10 -19.63 3.46
N ALA A 325 5.90 -20.69 2.67
CA ALA A 325 6.51 -20.80 1.35
C ALA A 325 5.83 -19.88 0.31
N ALA A 326 4.53 -19.59 0.49
CA ALA A 326 3.78 -18.63 -0.32
C ALA A 326 4.08 -17.17 0.09
N VAL A 327 4.45 -16.91 1.35
CA VAL A 327 4.89 -15.60 1.87
C VAL A 327 6.23 -15.14 1.24
N ALA A 328 6.97 -16.00 0.55
CA ALA A 328 8.13 -15.60 -0.25
C ALA A 328 7.80 -14.53 -1.32
N ALA A 329 6.53 -14.38 -1.69
CA ALA A 329 6.04 -13.35 -2.61
C ALA A 329 5.80 -11.97 -1.95
N ILE A 330 5.76 -11.89 -0.61
CA ILE A 330 5.60 -10.62 0.11
C ILE A 330 6.98 -10.00 0.29
N ARG A 331 7.26 -8.92 -0.45
CA ARG A 331 8.42 -8.06 -0.18
C ARG A 331 8.20 -7.39 1.19
N LEU A 332 9.13 -7.55 2.13
CA LEU A 332 9.13 -6.71 3.33
C LEU A 332 9.17 -5.24 2.89
N PRO A 333 8.52 -4.35 3.66
CA PRO A 333 8.51 -2.94 3.33
C PRO A 333 9.95 -2.37 3.34
N PRO A 334 10.24 -1.32 2.55
CA PRO A 334 11.57 -0.74 2.44
C PRO A 334 12.21 -0.42 3.81
N SER A 335 13.54 -0.40 3.89
CA SER A 335 14.31 -0.13 5.12
C SER A 335 13.84 1.14 5.87
N GLU A 336 13.40 2.17 5.15
CA GLU A 336 12.82 3.40 5.71
C GLU A 336 11.53 3.15 6.52
N PHE A 337 10.70 2.20 6.10
CA PHE A 337 9.50 1.80 6.83
C PHE A 337 9.85 1.02 8.09
N LEU A 338 10.82 0.10 8.00
CA LEU A 338 11.28 -0.66 9.15
C LEU A 338 11.96 0.27 10.18
N ALA A 339 12.73 1.26 9.73
CA ALA A 339 13.32 2.29 10.59
C ALA A 339 12.25 3.14 11.29
N LYS A 340 11.19 3.55 10.56
CA LYS A 340 10.05 4.29 11.11
C LYS A 340 9.27 3.46 12.15
N TYR A 341 9.12 2.16 11.93
CA TYR A 341 8.52 1.22 12.88
C TYR A 341 9.38 1.05 14.14
N LEU A 342 10.68 0.83 13.96
CA LEU A 342 11.62 0.65 15.06
C LEU A 342 11.73 1.89 15.94
N ARG A 343 11.62 3.11 15.38
CA ARG A 343 11.60 4.36 16.15
C ARG A 343 10.46 4.46 17.18
N ARG A 344 9.41 3.65 17.05
CA ARG A 344 8.34 3.54 18.06
C ARG A 344 8.83 2.88 19.36
N TYR A 345 9.76 1.93 19.24
CA TYR A 345 10.29 1.14 20.34
C TYR A 345 11.71 1.59 20.76
N TYR A 346 12.44 2.16 19.79
CA TYR A 346 13.82 2.67 19.86
C TYR A 346 13.86 4.12 19.33
N PRO A 347 13.43 5.12 20.12
CA PRO A 347 13.27 6.50 19.65
C PRO A 347 14.54 7.08 19.04
N ASP A 348 15.69 6.67 19.56
CA ASP A 348 17.01 6.97 19.02
C ASP A 348 17.68 5.69 18.49
N LEU A 349 17.55 5.45 17.18
CA LEU A 349 18.21 4.32 16.51
C LEU A 349 19.75 4.44 16.53
N ALA A 350 20.26 5.66 16.70
CA ALA A 350 21.69 5.90 16.84
C ALA A 350 22.17 5.64 18.27
N ALA A 351 21.30 5.40 19.26
CA ALA A 351 21.72 4.94 20.59
C ALA A 351 22.00 3.43 20.63
N VAL A 352 21.44 2.67 19.69
CA VAL A 352 21.64 1.22 19.61
C VAL A 352 23.08 0.91 19.22
N ARG A 353 23.77 0.14 20.06
CA ARG A 353 25.15 -0.31 19.83
C ARG A 353 25.22 -1.79 19.52
N VAL A 354 24.20 -2.55 19.90
CA VAL A 354 24.22 -4.00 19.83
C VAL A 354 22.93 -4.54 19.20
N ALA A 355 23.07 -5.42 18.22
CA ALA A 355 21.96 -6.22 17.71
C ALA A 355 22.05 -7.65 18.22
N ILE A 356 20.90 -8.23 18.56
CA ILE A 356 20.76 -9.62 18.97
C ILE A 356 20.01 -10.35 17.87
N ILE A 357 20.64 -11.41 17.35
CA ILE A 357 20.09 -12.30 16.35
C ILE A 357 19.81 -13.63 17.02
N ALA A 358 18.53 -13.93 17.21
CA ALA A 358 18.07 -15.14 17.88
C ALA A 358 16.81 -15.70 17.20
N ARG A 359 16.43 -16.93 17.59
CA ARG A 359 15.10 -17.48 17.31
C ARG A 359 14.15 -17.05 18.43
N ASP A 360 13.16 -16.22 18.09
CA ASP A 360 12.08 -15.87 19.00
C ASP A 360 10.97 -16.93 18.93
N SER A 361 11.24 -18.09 19.51
CA SER A 361 10.24 -19.15 19.66
C SER A 361 10.48 -19.91 20.96
N PRO A 362 10.17 -19.32 22.12
CA PRO A 362 9.98 -20.16 23.28
C PRO A 362 8.77 -21.06 23.02
N LEU A 363 8.91 -22.37 23.30
CA LEU A 363 7.80 -23.34 23.30
C LEU A 363 6.64 -22.91 24.21
N ASN A 364 6.89 -21.96 25.12
CA ASN A 364 5.90 -21.33 25.97
C ASN A 364 5.82 -19.81 25.68
N ALA A 365 4.63 -19.33 25.34
CA ALA A 365 4.36 -17.93 25.07
C ALA A 365 4.58 -17.00 26.28
N ASP A 366 4.65 -17.53 27.50
CA ASP A 366 4.92 -16.71 28.68
C ASP A 366 6.38 -16.25 28.80
N ASN A 367 7.28 -16.81 27.96
CA ASN A 367 8.71 -16.53 27.99
C ASN A 367 9.18 -15.54 26.91
N TYR A 368 8.26 -14.88 26.19
CA TYR A 368 8.61 -13.83 25.22
C TYR A 368 9.16 -12.60 25.96
N LEU A 369 10.46 -12.31 25.77
CA LEU A 369 11.17 -11.22 26.45
C LEU A 369 10.49 -9.85 26.30
N TYR A 370 9.93 -9.56 25.12
CA TYR A 370 9.24 -8.30 24.84
C TYR A 370 7.77 -8.28 25.27
N ARG A 371 7.17 -9.46 25.50
CA ARG A 371 5.76 -9.58 25.89
C ARG A 371 5.58 -9.52 27.40
N HIS A 372 6.57 -10.06 28.12
CA HIS A 372 6.62 -10.11 29.57
C HIS A 372 7.99 -9.61 30.09
N PRO A 373 8.34 -8.33 29.88
CA PRO A 373 9.63 -7.78 30.31
C PRO A 373 9.84 -7.84 31.84
N GLU A 374 8.76 -7.95 32.60
CA GLU A 374 8.74 -8.19 34.05
C GLU A 374 9.20 -9.60 34.43
N ASN A 375 9.08 -10.57 33.52
CA ASN A 375 9.45 -11.96 33.76
C ASN A 375 10.95 -12.15 33.47
N ILE A 376 11.80 -11.74 34.43
CA ILE A 376 13.24 -11.95 34.35
C ILE A 376 13.54 -13.44 34.54
N THR A 377 13.69 -14.14 33.43
CA THR A 377 14.16 -15.53 33.41
C THR A 377 15.66 -15.58 33.72
N ARG A 378 16.18 -16.76 34.10
CA ARG A 378 17.64 -16.97 34.27
C ARG A 378 18.43 -16.62 33.00
N PHE A 379 17.83 -16.84 31.82
CA PHE A 379 18.42 -16.44 30.54
C PHE A 379 18.51 -14.93 30.41
N THR A 380 17.41 -14.22 30.66
CA THR A 380 17.33 -12.75 30.57
C THR A 380 18.33 -12.09 31.53
N ALA A 381 18.43 -12.60 32.75
CA ALA A 381 19.40 -12.12 33.73
C ALA A 381 20.86 -12.31 33.28
N ALA A 382 21.21 -13.50 32.79
CA ALA A 382 22.56 -13.79 32.29
C ALA A 382 22.90 -12.99 31.02
N LEU A 383 21.91 -12.78 30.14
CA LEU A 383 22.04 -11.93 28.95
C LEU A 383 22.30 -10.47 29.36
N TYR A 384 21.55 -9.95 30.33
CA TYR A 384 21.72 -8.59 30.84
C TYR A 384 23.08 -8.38 31.48
N GLU A 385 23.55 -9.34 32.27
CA GLU A 385 24.90 -9.32 32.84
C GLU A 385 25.97 -9.35 31.74
N LEU A 386 25.86 -10.28 30.77
CA LEU A 386 26.79 -10.42 29.65
C LEU A 386 26.96 -9.12 28.86
N ILE A 387 25.86 -8.38 28.68
CA ILE A 387 25.84 -7.16 27.90
C ILE A 387 25.90 -5.88 28.74
N GLY A 388 26.06 -6.03 30.06
CA GLY A 388 26.23 -4.94 31.02
C GLY A 388 25.04 -3.98 31.08
N VAL A 389 23.83 -4.53 31.24
CA VAL A 389 22.60 -3.76 31.50
C VAL A 389 21.92 -4.26 32.77
N ALA A 390 21.27 -3.36 33.52
CA ALA A 390 20.66 -3.70 34.80
C ALA A 390 19.21 -4.19 34.67
N ASN A 391 18.50 -3.81 33.62
CA ASN A 391 17.08 -4.08 33.46
C ASN A 391 16.63 -4.02 31.98
N PHE A 392 15.36 -4.36 31.73
CA PHE A 392 14.79 -4.36 30.38
C PHE A 392 14.73 -2.97 29.73
N GLU A 393 14.60 -1.89 30.51
CA GLU A 393 14.61 -0.54 29.93
C GLU A 393 15.99 -0.17 29.39
N GLU A 394 17.05 -0.46 30.16
CA GLU A 394 18.42 -0.26 29.72
C GLU A 394 18.80 -1.19 28.56
N PHE A 395 18.31 -2.43 28.60
CA PHE A 395 18.36 -3.36 27.48
C PHE A 395 17.71 -2.75 26.22
N ARG A 396 16.46 -2.29 26.31
CA ARG A 396 15.74 -1.70 25.19
C ARG A 396 16.39 -0.41 24.69
N ALA A 397 17.06 0.36 25.54
CA ALA A 397 17.73 1.59 25.12
C ALA A 397 19.01 1.32 24.29
N ARG A 398 19.72 0.21 24.55
CA ARG A 398 21.06 -0.06 24.01
C ARG A 398 21.10 -1.23 23.01
N PHE A 399 20.09 -2.10 23.05
CA PHE A 399 20.04 -3.38 22.34
C PHE A 399 18.76 -3.49 21.52
N VAL A 400 18.89 -3.98 20.29
CA VAL A 400 17.74 -4.37 19.46
C VAL A 400 17.72 -5.87 19.27
N LEU A 401 16.56 -6.49 19.49
CA LEU A 401 16.34 -7.86 19.02
C LEU A 401 15.91 -7.76 17.56
N THR A 402 16.82 -8.12 16.66
CA THR A 402 16.48 -8.34 15.26
C THR A 402 15.99 -9.77 15.17
N ASP A 403 14.69 -9.96 14.96
CA ASP A 403 14.12 -11.28 14.71
C ASP A 403 14.57 -11.77 13.33
N ALA A 404 15.82 -12.23 13.21
CA ALA A 404 16.31 -12.81 11.97
C ALA A 404 15.57 -14.12 11.62
N LEU A 405 14.96 -14.75 12.63
CA LEU A 405 14.25 -16.01 12.52
C LEU A 405 12.81 -15.83 13.03
N ARG A 406 12.01 -14.98 12.34
CA ARG A 406 10.54 -14.87 12.50
C ARG A 406 9.80 -16.14 12.07
N CYS A 407 10.35 -17.30 12.41
CA CYS A 407 9.73 -18.56 12.09
C CYS A 407 8.70 -18.88 13.17
N HIS A 408 7.43 -18.73 12.81
CA HIS A 408 6.29 -19.11 13.65
C HIS A 408 6.10 -20.64 13.76
N CYS A 409 7.10 -21.43 13.35
CA CYS A 409 7.06 -22.88 13.47
C CYS A 409 7.24 -23.28 14.94
N THR A 410 6.19 -23.87 15.50
CA THR A 410 6.14 -24.41 16.87
C THR A 410 6.74 -25.82 16.99
N GLY A 411 7.51 -26.26 15.99
CA GLY A 411 8.16 -27.58 15.94
C GLY A 411 9.63 -27.57 16.40
N PRO A 412 10.17 -28.74 16.81
CA PRO A 412 11.57 -28.90 17.20
C PRO A 412 12.57 -28.75 16.05
N ARG A 413 12.10 -28.85 14.79
CA ARG A 413 12.89 -28.61 13.56
C ARG A 413 12.15 -27.64 12.65
N VAL A 414 12.84 -26.57 12.24
CA VAL A 414 12.36 -25.64 11.23
C VAL A 414 12.96 -26.03 9.87
N PRO A 415 12.19 -26.02 8.76
CA PRO A 415 12.75 -26.25 7.43
C PRO A 415 13.81 -25.19 7.07
N GLU A 416 15.00 -25.61 6.63
CA GLU A 416 16.12 -24.74 6.24
C GLU A 416 15.71 -23.64 5.24
N ARG A 417 14.80 -23.96 4.31
CA ARG A 417 14.25 -23.00 3.34
C ARG A 417 13.49 -21.84 4.00
N ALA A 418 12.74 -22.11 5.08
CA ALA A 418 12.00 -21.08 5.81
C ALA A 418 12.95 -20.15 6.58
N VAL A 419 13.97 -20.73 7.20
CA VAL A 419 15.02 -20.02 7.93
C VAL A 419 15.83 -19.12 6.97
N THR A 420 16.22 -19.64 5.82
CA THR A 420 16.94 -18.90 4.76
C THR A 420 16.11 -17.74 4.22
N ALA A 421 14.80 -17.94 4.02
CA ALA A 421 13.90 -16.91 3.53
C ALA A 421 13.69 -15.76 4.53
N CYS A 422 13.74 -16.04 5.84
CA CYS A 422 13.70 -15.00 6.88
C CYS A 422 15.02 -14.22 6.95
N ALA A 423 16.15 -14.93 6.87
CA ALA A 423 17.48 -14.35 6.99
C ALA A 423 17.88 -13.40 5.84
N LYS A 424 17.21 -13.47 4.68
CA LYS A 424 17.52 -12.62 3.51
C LYS A 424 17.37 -11.12 3.77
N PHE A 425 16.56 -10.74 4.76
CA PHE A 425 16.26 -9.34 5.07
C PHE A 425 17.16 -8.73 6.13
N LEU A 426 17.87 -9.57 6.87
CA LEU A 426 18.70 -9.18 7.99
C LEU A 426 19.79 -8.15 7.62
N PRO A 427 20.43 -8.18 6.42
CA PRO A 427 21.34 -7.10 6.01
C PRO A 427 20.69 -5.71 6.06
N GLU A 428 19.46 -5.59 5.52
CA GLU A 428 18.73 -4.32 5.48
C GLU A 428 18.24 -3.90 6.87
N GLU A 429 17.92 -4.85 7.76
CA GLU A 429 17.56 -4.54 9.14
C GLU A 429 18.76 -3.99 9.94
N LEU A 430 19.95 -4.57 9.75
CA LEU A 430 21.16 -4.13 10.45
C LEU A 430 21.58 -2.71 10.02
N GLN A 431 21.36 -2.35 8.74
CA GLN A 431 21.64 -1.01 8.20
C GLN A 431 20.88 0.12 8.89
N ILE A 432 19.75 -0.19 9.54
CA ILE A 432 18.91 0.79 10.23
C ILE A 432 19.61 1.36 11.47
N PHE A 433 20.60 0.66 12.01
CA PHE A 433 21.32 1.04 13.22
C PHE A 433 22.71 1.56 12.84
N PRO A 434 22.85 2.88 12.62
CA PRO A 434 24.05 3.45 12.02
C PRO A 434 25.28 3.37 12.92
N LEU A 435 25.13 3.10 14.22
CA LEU A 435 26.23 3.02 15.19
C LEU A 435 26.38 1.63 15.82
N LEU A 436 25.93 0.59 15.13
CA LEU A 436 26.03 -0.79 15.59
C LEU A 436 27.49 -1.25 15.62
N THR A 437 27.97 -1.63 16.81
CA THR A 437 29.37 -2.04 17.06
C THR A 437 29.50 -3.52 17.41
N THR A 438 28.41 -4.14 17.88
CA THR A 438 28.40 -5.53 18.33
C THR A 438 27.17 -6.28 17.81
N ILE A 439 27.33 -7.54 17.41
CA ILE A 439 26.23 -8.44 17.09
C ILE A 439 26.33 -9.67 17.98
N LEU A 440 25.25 -10.00 18.68
CA LEU A 440 25.15 -11.22 19.48
C LEU A 440 24.28 -12.23 18.72
N VAL A 441 24.84 -13.38 18.37
CA VAL A 441 24.16 -14.44 17.65
C VAL A 441 23.91 -15.59 18.60
N LEU A 442 22.63 -15.91 18.82
CA LEU A 442 22.20 -16.86 19.83
C LEU A 442 21.69 -18.16 19.20
N GLY A 443 22.45 -19.23 19.44
CA GLY A 443 22.12 -20.59 19.00
C GLY A 443 22.63 -20.94 17.61
N GLU A 444 22.67 -22.24 17.34
CA GLU A 444 23.26 -22.83 16.12
C GLU A 444 22.51 -22.42 14.84
N ASP A 445 21.18 -22.40 14.87
CA ASP A 445 20.37 -22.02 13.70
C ASP A 445 20.69 -20.58 13.27
N ALA A 446 20.74 -19.66 14.23
CA ALA A 446 21.09 -18.26 14.03
C ALA A 446 22.54 -18.11 13.52
N TYR A 447 23.47 -18.89 14.09
CA TYR A 447 24.86 -18.94 13.64
C TYR A 447 24.97 -19.35 12.17
N VAL A 448 24.35 -20.46 11.77
CA VAL A 448 24.43 -20.95 10.39
C VAL A 448 23.90 -19.91 9.40
N GLN A 449 22.78 -19.25 9.73
CA GLN A 449 22.24 -18.21 8.86
C GLN A 449 23.10 -16.95 8.82
N PHE A 450 23.65 -16.53 9.96
CA PHE A 450 24.52 -15.37 10.01
C PHE A 450 25.78 -15.61 9.18
N GLN A 451 26.43 -16.76 9.34
CA GLN A 451 27.62 -17.14 8.58
C GLN A 451 27.35 -17.19 7.06
N ARG A 452 26.22 -17.76 6.65
CA ARG A 452 25.88 -17.90 5.22
C ARG A 452 25.37 -16.62 4.58
N ASN A 453 24.38 -15.97 5.19
CA ASN A 453 23.63 -14.88 4.55
C ASN A 453 24.16 -13.50 4.90
N ILE A 454 24.88 -13.34 6.02
CA ILE A 454 25.50 -12.07 6.41
C ILE A 454 26.98 -12.05 6.08
N LEU A 455 27.72 -13.11 6.41
CA LEU A 455 29.16 -13.19 6.14
C LEU A 455 29.51 -13.80 4.78
N GLY A 456 28.54 -14.37 4.05
CA GLY A 456 28.78 -14.99 2.74
C GLY A 456 29.69 -16.23 2.77
N ARG A 457 29.87 -16.86 3.93
CA ARG A 457 30.78 -18.01 4.09
C ARG A 457 30.14 -19.28 3.53
N ARG A 458 30.94 -20.05 2.79
CA ARG A 458 30.53 -21.38 2.27
C ARG A 458 30.50 -22.40 3.41
N ALA A 459 29.68 -23.44 3.27
CA ALA A 459 29.43 -24.36 4.38
C ALA A 459 30.66 -25.14 4.85
N ASP A 460 31.57 -25.45 3.94
CA ASP A 460 32.88 -26.07 4.17
C ASP A 460 33.87 -25.15 4.91
N SER A 461 33.71 -23.83 4.78
CA SER A 461 34.53 -22.83 5.48
C SER A 461 34.01 -22.46 6.88
N MET A 462 32.79 -22.87 7.22
CA MET A 462 32.20 -22.60 8.54
C MET A 462 32.77 -23.54 9.59
N ARG A 463 33.19 -22.98 10.73
CA ARG A 463 33.50 -23.80 11.91
C ARG A 463 32.22 -24.43 12.45
N SER A 464 32.32 -25.60 13.05
CA SER A 464 31.21 -26.16 13.83
C SER A 464 30.87 -25.22 14.99
N PHE A 465 29.59 -24.85 15.13
CA PHE A 465 29.13 -23.90 16.16
C PHE A 465 29.55 -24.35 17.57
N TYR A 466 29.21 -25.59 17.94
CA TYR A 466 29.56 -26.13 19.26
C TYR A 466 31.06 -26.29 19.46
N SER A 467 31.80 -26.60 18.40
CA SER A 467 33.27 -26.63 18.47
C SER A 467 33.86 -25.24 18.67
N TRP A 468 33.22 -24.20 18.15
CA TRP A 468 33.71 -22.83 18.24
C TRP A 468 33.42 -22.23 19.62
N VAL A 469 32.17 -22.33 20.10
CA VAL A 469 31.80 -21.80 21.42
C VAL A 469 32.44 -22.61 22.57
N GLY A 470 32.80 -23.87 22.31
CA GLY A 470 33.53 -24.71 23.25
C GLY A 470 32.82 -24.91 24.59
N ALA A 471 33.60 -25.25 25.62
CA ALA A 471 33.08 -25.48 26.97
C ALA A 471 32.64 -24.18 27.68
N GLN A 472 33.16 -23.01 27.26
CA GLN A 472 32.77 -21.71 27.82
C GLN A 472 31.38 -21.23 27.35
N GLY A 473 30.78 -21.87 26.34
CA GLY A 473 29.42 -21.56 25.88
C GLY A 473 29.29 -20.29 25.02
N TRP A 474 30.40 -19.64 24.70
CA TRP A 474 30.45 -18.53 23.75
C TRP A 474 31.80 -18.42 23.03
N ALA A 475 31.80 -17.73 21.89
CA ALA A 475 33.01 -17.34 21.17
C ALA A 475 32.81 -15.97 20.54
N GLU A 476 33.89 -15.33 20.13
CA GLU A 476 33.82 -14.08 19.40
C GLU A 476 34.77 -14.03 18.21
N GLU A 477 34.43 -13.17 17.27
CA GLU A 477 35.32 -12.74 16.20
C GLU A 477 35.06 -11.28 15.85
N ARG A 478 36.03 -10.65 15.18
CA ARG A 478 35.81 -9.38 14.50
C ARG A 478 35.61 -9.66 13.02
N VAL A 479 34.51 -9.14 12.48
CA VAL A 479 34.17 -9.30 11.07
C VAL A 479 33.93 -7.94 10.44
N GLU A 480 34.42 -7.79 9.23
CA GLU A 480 34.05 -6.69 8.36
C GLU A 480 32.70 -7.02 7.72
N LEU A 481 31.69 -6.18 7.96
CA LEU A 481 30.35 -6.41 7.46
C LEU A 481 30.05 -5.49 6.28
N ALA A 482 29.93 -6.07 5.08
CA ALA A 482 29.51 -5.36 3.88
C ALA A 482 28.13 -4.70 4.09
N ALA A 483 27.23 -5.35 4.84
CA ALA A 483 25.93 -4.79 5.20
C ALA A 483 26.04 -3.49 6.01
N LEU A 484 27.15 -3.23 6.70
CA LEU A 484 27.37 -2.03 7.51
C LEU A 484 28.49 -1.15 6.93
N ASP A 485 28.54 -1.01 5.61
CA ASP A 485 29.52 -0.19 4.88
C ASP A 485 30.98 -0.60 5.13
N GLY A 486 31.24 -1.90 5.30
CA GLY A 486 32.59 -2.43 5.53
C GLY A 486 33.13 -2.12 6.94
N ARG A 487 32.26 -1.83 7.92
CA ARG A 487 32.69 -1.61 9.30
C ARG A 487 33.09 -2.92 9.98
N ASN A 488 34.15 -2.83 10.79
CA ASN A 488 34.57 -3.91 11.68
C ASN A 488 33.66 -3.96 12.91
N VAL A 489 32.93 -5.05 13.05
CA VAL A 489 31.93 -5.26 14.10
C VAL A 489 32.36 -6.46 14.93
N ARG A 490 32.19 -6.38 16.25
CA ARG A 490 32.43 -7.50 17.15
C ARG A 490 31.23 -8.44 17.08
N VAL A 491 31.43 -9.69 16.70
CA VAL A 491 30.37 -10.71 16.72
C VAL A 491 30.63 -11.68 17.84
N ILE A 492 29.61 -11.88 18.68
CA ILE A 492 29.63 -12.84 19.79
C ILE A 492 28.64 -13.94 19.44
N TYR A 493 29.11 -15.18 19.44
CA TYR A 493 28.32 -16.38 19.29
C TYR A 493 28.09 -16.97 20.67
N ALA A 494 26.84 -17.17 21.07
CA ALA A 494 26.52 -17.73 22.39
C ALA A 494 25.35 -18.72 22.34
N TYR A 495 25.26 -19.56 23.35
CA TYR A 495 24.30 -20.66 23.42
C TYR A 495 23.66 -20.81 24.82
N HIS A 496 22.34 -21.03 24.89
CA HIS A 496 21.60 -21.18 26.16
C HIS A 496 20.90 -22.57 26.31
N PRO A 497 21.27 -23.40 27.31
CA PRO A 497 20.95 -24.84 27.34
C PRO A 497 19.65 -25.26 28.07
N THR A 498 18.84 -24.37 28.67
CA THR A 498 17.71 -24.79 29.55
C THR A 498 16.30 -24.81 28.92
N LEU A 499 16.16 -24.57 27.61
CA LEU A 499 14.87 -24.62 26.88
C LEU A 499 14.70 -25.83 25.95
N GLY A 500 15.51 -26.89 26.11
CA GLY A 500 15.31 -28.17 25.41
C GLY A 500 16.34 -28.55 24.33
N TYR A 501 17.54 -27.96 24.33
CA TYR A 501 18.68 -28.49 23.57
C TYR A 501 19.66 -29.15 24.56
N ARG A 502 19.73 -30.49 24.57
CA ARG A 502 20.40 -31.27 25.63
C ARG A 502 21.95 -31.17 25.58
N ARG A 503 22.52 -30.71 26.71
CA ARG A 503 23.94 -30.64 27.22
C ARG A 503 24.62 -29.27 26.97
N SER A 504 25.06 -28.43 27.93
CA SER A 504 25.04 -28.29 29.41
C SER A 504 25.38 -26.81 29.79
N PRO A 505 25.26 -26.35 31.07
CA PRO A 505 25.65 -24.99 31.55
C PRO A 505 27.19 -24.79 31.58
N SER A 506 27.74 -23.57 31.51
CA SER A 506 27.78 -22.57 32.61
C SER A 506 28.00 -21.12 32.11
N LEU A 507 27.11 -20.20 32.51
CA LEU A 507 27.40 -18.78 32.81
C LEU A 507 27.25 -18.59 34.34
N ALA A 508 27.65 -19.62 35.10
CA ALA A 508 27.33 -19.81 36.50
C ALA A 508 28.52 -19.59 37.44
N SER A 509 29.67 -19.08 36.98
CA SER A 509 30.81 -18.90 37.89
C SER A 509 31.40 -17.49 37.93
N HIS A 510 30.57 -16.44 37.84
CA HIS A 510 30.88 -15.14 38.47
C HIS A 510 32.02 -14.34 37.86
N LEU A 511 31.87 -13.92 36.61
CA LEU A 511 32.86 -13.02 36.04
C LEU A 511 34.26 -13.70 36.12
N ALA A 512 35.31 -12.99 35.76
CA ALA A 512 36.53 -13.09 36.54
C ALA A 512 36.80 -11.67 37.04
#